data_AF-A0A933REF7-F1
#
_entry.id   AF-A0A933REF7-F1
#
_cell.length_a   1.000
_cell.length_b   1.000
_cell.length_c   1.000
_cell.angle_alpha   90.00
_cell.angle_beta   90.00
_cell.angle_gamma   90.00
#
_symmetry.space_group_name_H-M   'P 1'
#
loop_
_entity.id
_entity.type
_entity.pdbx_description
1 polymer ?
#
loop_
_entity_poly.entity_id
_entity_poly.type
_entity_poly.pdbx_seq_one_letter_code
_entity_poly.pdbx_strand_id
1 'polypeptide(L)'
;MAAKAIVLTELAIAAGLWSRRTRYAAVWVAVVFHTTIEASASVQVFSFLAIAVLLVYVVPKFASIFMDLGQSLPPSTQMLLTASDIAARFWWVFLAGLAAVVVMIRLYVKTDEGRILLDTAKLRLPVVRDLHIRVAVARFCRTMGTMLGSGVPILQAIRISREVIGNEVLSKGLG
;
A
#
# COMPACT_ATOMS: atom_id res chain seq x y z
N MET A 1 10.74 -3.34 24.95
CA MET A 1 11.16 -1.93 25.15
C MET A 1 10.47 -0.97 24.18
N ALA A 2 10.26 -1.33 22.91
CA ALA A 2 9.54 -0.50 21.94
C ALA A 2 8.13 -0.05 22.39
N ALA A 3 7.32 -0.96 22.92
CA ALA A 3 5.95 -0.66 23.37
C ALA A 3 5.87 0.43 24.46
N LYS A 4 6.86 0.51 25.37
CA LYS A 4 6.89 1.52 26.45
C LYS A 4 7.22 2.92 25.94
N ALA A 5 8.11 3.03 24.95
CA ALA A 5 8.46 4.31 24.33
C ALA A 5 7.27 4.90 23.55
N ILE A 6 6.41 4.05 22.99
CA ILE A 6 5.24 4.43 22.20
C ILE A 6 4.13 5.01 23.08
N VAL A 7 3.81 4.34 24.19
CA VAL A 7 2.83 4.83 25.16
C VAL A 7 3.26 6.19 25.73
N LEU A 8 4.57 6.40 25.93
CA LEU A 8 5.14 7.69 26.33
C LEU A 8 4.98 8.78 25.26
N THR A 9 5.17 8.47 23.98
CA THR A 9 4.93 9.43 22.90
C THR A 9 3.45 9.77 22.72
N GLU A 10 2.54 8.80 22.84
CA GLU A 10 1.09 9.07 22.78
C GLU A 10 0.60 9.85 24.00
N LEU A 11 1.11 9.54 25.20
CA LEU A 11 0.88 10.34 26.40
C LEU A 11 1.41 11.78 26.24
N ALA A 12 2.57 11.97 25.62
CA ALA A 12 3.12 13.30 25.38
C ALA A 12 2.30 14.10 24.34
N ILE A 13 1.70 13.42 23.35
CA ILE A 13 0.77 14.00 22.38
C ILE A 13 -0.56 14.36 23.07
N ALA A 14 -1.11 13.46 23.88
CA ALA A 14 -2.34 13.68 24.65
C ALA A 14 -2.19 14.79 25.70
N ALA A 15 -1.00 14.94 26.29
CA ALA A 15 -0.68 15.98 27.26
C ALA A 15 -0.35 17.35 26.62
N GLY A 16 -0.35 17.48 25.29
CA GLY A 16 -0.19 18.77 24.59
C GLY A 16 1.17 19.45 24.79
N LEU A 17 2.19 18.73 25.29
CA LEU A 17 3.48 19.26 25.74
C LEU A 17 4.44 19.68 24.60
N TRP A 18 3.97 19.86 23.35
CA TRP A 18 4.86 19.91 22.19
C TRP A 18 4.89 21.19 21.37
N SER A 19 6.11 21.71 21.17
CA SER A 19 6.46 22.86 20.33
C SER A 19 6.08 22.67 18.85
N ARG A 20 5.64 23.73 18.17
CA ARG A 20 5.13 23.70 16.77
C ARG A 20 6.04 23.00 15.76
N ARG A 21 7.37 23.07 15.93
CA ARG A 21 8.34 22.49 14.99
C ARG A 21 8.41 20.96 15.09
N THR A 22 8.15 20.42 16.27
CA THR A 22 8.38 19.01 16.54
C THR A 22 7.11 18.18 16.25
N ARG A 23 5.90 18.78 16.33
CA ARG A 23 4.60 18.14 15.98
C ARG A 23 4.59 17.33 14.70
N TYR A 24 5.19 17.85 13.63
CA TYR A 24 5.26 17.13 12.35
C TYR A 24 6.09 15.86 12.43
N ALA A 25 7.19 15.85 13.19
CA ALA A 25 8.07 14.70 13.31
C ALA A 25 7.38 13.50 13.99
N ALA A 26 6.58 13.69 15.06
CA ALA A 26 5.92 12.53 15.68
C ALA A 26 4.71 12.07 14.90
N VAL A 27 4.00 12.95 14.18
CA VAL A 27 2.96 12.50 13.25
C VAL A 27 3.58 11.59 12.20
N TRP A 28 4.73 11.97 11.64
CA TRP A 28 5.45 11.12 10.69
C TRP A 28 5.96 9.81 11.32
N VAL A 29 6.49 9.84 12.53
CA VAL A 29 6.92 8.62 13.25
C VAL A 29 5.73 7.71 13.53
N ALA A 30 4.59 8.24 13.96
CA ALA A 30 3.38 7.47 14.23
C ALA A 30 2.81 6.83 12.96
N VAL A 31 2.77 7.57 11.84
CA VAL A 31 2.30 7.05 10.55
C VAL A 31 3.23 5.97 10.01
N VAL A 32 4.54 6.19 10.05
CA VAL A 32 5.53 5.18 9.62
C VAL A 32 5.43 3.94 10.51
N PHE A 33 5.21 4.12 11.81
CA PHE A 33 5.06 3.00 12.72
C PHE A 33 3.78 2.18 12.47
N HIS A 34 2.62 2.83 12.32
CA HIS A 34 1.36 2.15 12.03
C HIS A 34 1.45 1.35 10.72
N THR A 35 2.01 1.98 9.68
CA THR A 35 2.23 1.31 8.40
C THR A 35 3.23 0.15 8.50
N THR A 36 4.25 0.22 9.37
CA THR A 36 5.17 -0.91 9.62
C THR A 36 4.55 -2.06 10.41
N ILE A 37 3.65 -1.79 11.36
CA ILE A 37 2.92 -2.83 12.08
C ILE A 37 1.97 -3.53 11.12
N GLU A 38 1.18 -2.77 10.36
CA GLU A 38 0.24 -3.31 9.39
C GLU A 38 0.96 -4.07 8.27
N ALA A 39 2.16 -3.64 7.86
CA ALA A 39 2.98 -4.34 6.89
C ALA A 39 3.74 -5.56 7.44
N SER A 40 3.71 -5.79 8.77
CA SER A 40 4.40 -6.92 9.38
C SER A 40 3.62 -8.21 9.13
N ALA A 41 4.15 -9.03 8.22
CA ALA A 41 3.52 -10.28 7.78
C ALA A 41 3.17 -11.22 8.94
N SER A 42 3.96 -11.25 10.02
CA SER A 42 3.69 -12.09 11.20
C SER A 42 2.43 -11.70 11.95
N VAL A 43 2.14 -10.39 12.05
CA VAL A 43 0.93 -9.89 12.73
C VAL A 43 -0.30 -10.19 11.88
N GLN A 44 -0.22 -10.01 10.56
CA GLN A 44 -1.31 -10.37 9.66
C GLN A 44 -1.61 -11.86 9.71
N VAL A 45 -0.59 -12.72 9.61
CA VAL A 45 -0.78 -14.18 9.67
C VAL A 45 -1.42 -14.60 10.99
N PHE A 46 -0.97 -14.04 12.12
CA PHE A 46 -1.58 -14.32 13.42
C PHE A 46 -3.04 -13.87 13.49
N SER A 47 -3.35 -12.65 13.04
CA SER A 47 -4.73 -12.13 13.03
C SER A 47 -5.64 -12.95 12.12
N PHE A 48 -5.20 -13.31 10.91
CA PHE A 48 -5.97 -14.17 10.02
C PHE A 48 -6.24 -15.54 10.64
N LEU A 49 -5.23 -16.14 11.30
CA LEU A 49 -5.39 -17.41 12.00
C LEU A 49 -6.38 -17.30 13.17
N ALA A 50 -6.27 -16.25 13.98
CA ALA A 50 -7.16 -16.03 15.12
C ALA A 50 -8.63 -15.85 14.66
N ILE A 51 -8.84 -15.07 13.60
CA ILE A 51 -10.17 -14.88 13.00
C ILE A 51 -10.70 -16.20 12.44
N ALA A 52 -9.88 -16.97 11.74
CA ALA A 52 -10.28 -18.27 11.20
C ALA A 52 -10.70 -19.25 12.31
N VAL A 53 -9.94 -19.34 13.40
CA VAL A 53 -10.30 -20.18 14.56
C VAL A 53 -11.62 -19.72 15.19
N LEU A 54 -11.81 -18.41 15.35
CA LEU A 54 -13.04 -17.85 15.91
C LEU A 54 -14.26 -18.22 15.04
N LEU A 55 -14.15 -18.06 13.71
CA LEU A 55 -15.25 -18.36 12.79
C LEU A 55 -15.54 -19.87 12.69
N VAL A 56 -14.51 -20.72 12.65
CA VAL A 56 -14.68 -22.18 12.44
C VAL A 56 -15.09 -22.91 13.72
N TYR A 57 -14.59 -22.49 14.89
CA TYR A 57 -14.85 -23.20 16.15
C TYR A 57 -15.80 -22.46 17.08
N VAL A 58 -15.65 -21.15 17.24
CA VAL A 58 -16.34 -20.39 18.29
C VAL A 58 -17.76 -19.99 17.85
N VAL A 59 -17.92 -19.49 16.62
CA VAL A 59 -19.24 -19.12 16.07
C VAL A 59 -20.24 -20.28 16.03
N PRO A 60 -19.92 -21.50 15.54
CA PRO A 60 -20.89 -22.59 15.52
C PRO A 60 -21.25 -23.09 16.93
N LYS A 61 -20.33 -23.02 17.89
CA LYS A 61 -20.62 -23.29 19.30
C LYS A 61 -21.71 -22.37 19.84
N PHE A 62 -21.63 -21.07 19.56
CA PHE A 62 -22.70 -20.15 19.92
C PHE A 62 -24.02 -20.49 19.24
N ALA A 63 -24.01 -20.83 17.95
CA ALA A 63 -25.22 -21.23 17.23
C ALA A 63 -25.90 -22.46 17.86
N SER A 64 -25.13 -23.49 18.26
CA SER A 64 -25.67 -24.68 18.92
C SER A 64 -26.33 -24.39 20.27
N ILE A 65 -25.74 -23.51 21.09
CA ILE A 65 -26.30 -23.11 22.39
C ILE A 65 -27.66 -22.42 22.21
N PHE A 66 -27.79 -21.54 21.21
CA PHE A 66 -29.06 -20.88 20.92
C PHE A 66 -30.14 -21.84 20.38
N MET A 67 -29.74 -22.89 19.64
CA MET A 67 -30.67 -23.95 19.20
C MET A 67 -31.15 -24.81 20.37
N ASP A 68 -30.27 -25.15 21.31
CA ASP A 68 -30.59 -25.97 22.49
C ASP A 68 -31.52 -25.25 23.48
N LEU A 69 -31.50 -23.91 23.50
CA LEU A 69 -32.38 -23.06 24.31
C LEU A 69 -33.83 -23.03 23.78
N GLY A 70 -34.14 -23.66 22.64
CA GLY A 70 -35.49 -23.72 22.07
C GLY A 70 -36.04 -22.36 21.61
N GLN A 71 -35.20 -21.32 21.58
CA GLN A 71 -35.52 -19.99 21.08
C GLN A 71 -35.05 -19.88 19.64
N SER A 72 -35.88 -19.30 18.77
CA SER A 72 -35.42 -18.89 17.44
C SER A 72 -34.26 -17.90 17.60
N LEU A 73 -33.17 -18.11 16.86
CA LEU A 73 -32.04 -17.18 16.88
C LEU A 73 -32.55 -15.76 16.59
N PRO A 74 -32.09 -14.73 17.34
CA PRO A 74 -32.45 -13.35 17.03
C PRO A 74 -32.21 -13.06 15.54
N PRO A 75 -33.09 -12.30 14.87
CA PRO A 75 -32.97 -12.07 13.43
C PRO A 75 -31.62 -11.46 13.02
N SER A 76 -30.98 -10.70 13.92
CA SER A 76 -29.61 -10.18 13.74
C SER A 76 -28.55 -11.29 13.68
N THR A 77 -28.65 -12.33 14.51
CA THR A 77 -27.74 -13.48 14.52
C THR A 77 -27.98 -14.41 13.34
N GLN A 78 -29.24 -14.54 12.92
CA GLN A 78 -29.61 -15.35 11.75
C GLN A 78 -29.10 -14.71 10.44
N MET A 79 -29.20 -13.37 10.32
CA MET A 79 -28.53 -12.59 9.26
C MET A 79 -27.01 -12.77 9.26
N LEU A 80 -26.39 -12.81 10.44
CA LEU A 80 -24.93 -12.99 10.54
C LEU A 80 -24.50 -14.39 10.11
N LEU A 81 -25.22 -15.44 10.51
CA LEU A 81 -24.93 -16.83 10.12
C LEU A 81 -25.12 -17.04 8.61
N THR A 82 -26.22 -16.53 8.05
CA THR A 82 -26.47 -16.58 6.61
C THR A 82 -25.41 -15.79 5.82
N ALA A 83 -25.00 -14.61 6.28
CA ALA A 83 -23.90 -13.86 5.67
C ALA A 83 -22.57 -14.62 5.76
N SER A 84 -22.30 -15.28 6.89
CA SER A 84 -21.10 -16.08 7.10
C SER A 84 -21.07 -17.32 6.20
N ASP A 85 -22.19 -18.01 5.99
CA ASP A 85 -22.31 -19.15 5.07
C ASP A 85 -22.10 -18.72 3.61
N ILE A 86 -22.66 -17.56 3.22
CA ILE A 86 -22.43 -16.98 1.89
C ILE A 86 -20.94 -16.65 1.74
N ALA A 87 -20.32 -15.99 2.72
CA ALA A 87 -18.89 -15.68 2.67
C ALA A 87 -18.02 -16.94 2.60
N ALA A 88 -18.34 -17.97 3.39
CA ALA A 88 -17.64 -19.25 3.41
C ALA A 88 -17.82 -20.07 2.12
N ARG A 89 -18.92 -19.88 1.39
CA ARG A 89 -19.17 -20.56 0.11
C ARG A 89 -18.62 -19.80 -1.10
N PHE A 90 -18.66 -18.47 -1.07
CA PHE A 90 -18.27 -17.60 -2.19
C PHE A 90 -16.87 -16.98 -2.04
N TRP A 91 -16.04 -17.45 -1.10
CA TRP A 91 -14.65 -16.96 -0.97
C TRP A 91 -13.84 -17.11 -2.26
N TRP A 92 -14.13 -18.11 -3.10
CA TRP A 92 -13.48 -18.31 -4.41
C TRP A 92 -13.83 -17.19 -5.39
N VAL A 93 -15.04 -16.63 -5.30
CA VAL A 93 -15.48 -15.51 -6.15
C VAL A 93 -14.75 -14.23 -5.78
N PHE A 94 -14.50 -13.99 -4.48
CA PHE A 94 -13.65 -12.88 -4.04
C PHE A 94 -12.22 -13.02 -4.54
N LEU A 95 -11.66 -14.24 -4.46
CA LEU A 95 -10.30 -14.52 -4.90
C LEU A 95 -10.16 -14.43 -6.42
N ALA A 96 -11.14 -14.93 -7.17
CA ALA A 96 -11.24 -14.79 -8.62
C ALA A 96 -11.46 -13.33 -9.05
N GLY A 97 -12.29 -12.58 -8.32
CA GLY A 97 -12.51 -11.15 -8.54
C GLY A 97 -11.24 -10.34 -8.31
N LEU A 98 -10.51 -10.61 -7.23
CA LEU A 98 -9.21 -10.00 -6.96
C LEU A 98 -8.21 -10.33 -8.07
N ALA A 99 -8.12 -11.58 -8.49
CA ALA A 99 -7.26 -12.00 -9.59
C ALA A 99 -7.64 -11.29 -10.90
N ALA A 100 -8.94 -11.18 -11.20
CA ALA A 100 -9.45 -10.47 -12.37
C ALA A 100 -9.08 -8.98 -12.33
N VAL A 101 -9.22 -8.31 -11.18
CA VAL A 101 -8.82 -6.91 -10.99
C VAL A 101 -7.31 -6.75 -11.19
N VAL A 102 -6.49 -7.64 -10.62
CA VAL A 102 -5.03 -7.59 -10.82
C VAL A 102 -4.65 -7.77 -12.29
N VAL A 103 -5.30 -8.69 -13.00
CA VAL A 103 -5.08 -8.90 -14.44
C VAL A 103 -5.54 -7.68 -15.23
N MET A 104 -6.71 -7.10 -14.94
CA MET A 104 -7.21 -5.88 -15.54
C MET A 104 -6.25 -4.71 -15.34
N ILE A 105 -5.75 -4.52 -14.11
CA ILE A 105 -4.76 -3.49 -13.81
C ILE A 105 -3.49 -3.76 -14.62
N ARG A 106 -2.98 -5.00 -14.67
CA ARG A 106 -1.78 -5.32 -15.47
C ARG A 106 -1.95 -5.11 -16.96
N LEU A 107 -3.15 -5.36 -17.50
CA LEU A 107 -3.47 -5.06 -18.89
C LEU A 107 -3.58 -3.56 -19.11
N TYR A 108 -4.15 -2.82 -18.16
CA TYR A 108 -4.27 -1.36 -18.19
C TYR A 108 -2.91 -0.66 -18.01
N VAL A 109 -1.97 -1.22 -17.25
CA VAL A 109 -0.59 -0.69 -17.13
C VAL A 109 0.16 -0.75 -18.47
N LYS A 110 -0.21 -1.67 -19.35
CA LYS A 110 0.42 -1.83 -20.67
C LYS A 110 -0.07 -0.82 -21.70
N THR A 111 -1.16 -0.10 -21.45
CA THR A 111 -1.62 0.97 -22.36
C THR A 111 -0.87 2.28 -22.08
N ASP A 112 -0.70 3.12 -23.10
CA ASP A 112 0.04 4.38 -22.99
C ASP A 112 -0.56 5.32 -21.92
N GLU A 113 -1.89 5.36 -21.78
CA GLU A 113 -2.58 6.14 -20.74
C GLU A 113 -2.31 5.60 -19.32
N GLY A 114 -2.33 4.28 -19.13
CA GLY A 114 -2.08 3.65 -17.83
C GLY A 114 -0.63 3.81 -17.38
N ARG A 115 0.32 3.79 -18.32
CA ARG A 115 1.74 4.06 -18.05
C ARG A 115 1.96 5.50 -17.57
N ILE A 116 1.33 6.48 -18.23
CA ILE A 116 1.38 7.89 -17.82
C ILE A 116 0.72 8.10 -16.45
N LEU A 117 -0.42 7.46 -16.18
CA LEU A 117 -1.11 7.55 -14.89
C LEU A 117 -0.27 6.96 -13.75
N LEU A 118 0.38 5.81 -13.99
CA LEU A 118 1.24 5.17 -13.00
C LEU A 118 2.53 5.94 -12.76
N ASP A 119 3.15 6.48 -13.80
CA ASP A 119 4.33 7.31 -13.66
C ASP A 119 3.99 8.63 -12.93
N THR A 120 2.79 9.18 -13.17
CA THR A 120 2.25 10.33 -12.42
C THR A 120 1.94 9.95 -10.96
N ALA A 121 1.37 8.77 -10.70
CA ALA A 121 1.08 8.29 -9.36
C ALA A 121 2.36 8.03 -8.54
N LYS A 122 3.40 7.44 -9.16
CA LYS A 122 4.72 7.26 -8.55
C LYS A 122 5.37 8.60 -8.20
N LEU A 123 5.19 9.62 -9.04
CA LEU A 123 5.68 10.98 -8.78
C LEU A 123 4.86 11.73 -7.72
N ARG A 124 3.59 11.37 -7.51
CA ARG A 124 2.74 11.92 -6.44
C ARG A 124 3.00 11.30 -5.07
N LEU A 125 3.57 10.09 -5.02
CA LEU A 125 3.96 9.45 -3.76
C LEU A 125 5.26 10.08 -3.23
N PRO A 126 5.23 10.87 -2.14
CA PRO A 126 6.38 11.63 -1.66
C PRO A 126 7.57 10.74 -1.27
N VAL A 127 7.31 9.50 -0.86
CA VAL A 127 8.34 8.53 -0.46
C VAL A 127 9.14 7.99 -1.66
N VAL A 128 8.49 7.78 -2.80
CA VAL A 128 9.10 7.15 -3.99
C VAL A 128 9.63 8.20 -4.98
N ARG A 129 9.13 9.44 -4.89
CA ARG A 129 9.46 10.58 -5.75
C ARG A 129 10.94 10.94 -5.74
N ASP A 130 11.53 11.17 -4.58
CA ASP A 130 12.92 11.67 -4.48
C ASP A 130 13.92 10.63 -5.02
N LEU A 131 13.70 9.35 -4.70
CA LEU A 131 14.53 8.26 -5.22
C LEU A 131 14.44 8.13 -6.75
N HIS A 132 13.22 8.17 -7.31
CA HIS A 132 13.04 8.09 -8.76
C HIS A 132 13.68 9.27 -9.50
N ILE A 133 13.56 10.48 -8.97
CA ILE A 133 14.18 11.67 -9.56
C ILE A 133 15.71 11.56 -9.53
N ARG A 134 16.30 11.18 -8.38
CA ARG A 134 17.75 11.02 -8.25
C ARG A 134 18.30 9.96 -9.20
N VAL A 135 17.63 8.82 -9.34
CA VAL A 135 18.03 7.76 -10.27
C VAL A 135 17.91 8.22 -11.73
N ALA A 136 16.83 8.93 -12.08
CA ALA A 136 16.64 9.47 -13.43
C ALA A 136 17.71 10.49 -13.79
N VAL A 137 18.02 11.43 -12.90
CA VAL A 137 19.07 12.45 -13.10
C VAL A 137 20.45 11.79 -13.20
N ALA A 138 20.76 10.82 -12.35
CA ALA A 138 22.04 10.10 -12.41
C ALA A 138 22.25 9.38 -13.75
N ARG A 139 21.19 8.73 -14.28
CA ARG A 139 21.25 8.08 -15.61
C ARG A 139 21.42 9.10 -16.73
N PHE A 140 20.69 10.21 -16.67
CA PHE A 140 20.80 11.29 -17.64
C PHE A 140 22.22 11.88 -17.68
N CYS A 141 22.78 12.25 -16.53
CA CYS A 141 24.13 12.81 -16.44
C CYS A 141 25.20 11.83 -16.92
N ARG A 142 25.04 10.53 -16.62
CA ARG A 142 25.98 9.49 -17.07
C ARG A 142 26.00 9.36 -18.61
N THR A 143 24.82 9.24 -19.23
CA THR A 143 24.72 9.11 -20.69
C THR A 143 25.20 10.39 -21.39
N MET A 144 24.80 11.55 -20.90
CA MET A 144 25.24 12.83 -21.46
C MET A 144 26.76 13.00 -21.34
N GLY A 145 27.35 12.65 -20.18
CA GLY A 145 28.80 12.69 -19.97
C GLY A 145 29.58 11.81 -20.95
N THR A 146 29.08 10.61 -21.24
CA THR A 146 29.71 9.72 -22.24
C THR A 146 29.61 10.28 -23.67
N MET A 147 28.49 10.89 -24.04
CA MET A 147 28.27 11.44 -25.38
C MET A 147 29.09 12.71 -25.62
N LEU A 148 29.12 13.63 -24.65
CA LEU A 148 29.94 14.83 -24.71
C LEU A 148 31.44 14.48 -24.73
N GLY A 149 31.86 13.49 -23.95
CA GLY A 149 33.24 12.97 -23.99
C GLY A 149 33.61 12.32 -25.33
N SER A 150 32.63 11.84 -26.08
CA SER A 150 32.81 11.27 -27.43
C SER A 150 32.66 12.29 -28.56
N GLY A 151 32.52 13.59 -28.23
CA GLY A 151 32.40 14.67 -29.22
C GLY A 151 31.03 14.77 -29.88
N VAL A 152 29.99 14.14 -29.34
CA VAL A 152 28.62 14.26 -29.87
C VAL A 152 28.08 15.68 -29.63
N PRO A 153 27.51 16.35 -30.65
CA PRO A 153 26.93 17.68 -30.49
C PRO A 153 25.90 17.72 -29.36
N ILE A 154 25.95 18.77 -28.53
CA ILE A 154 25.15 18.84 -27.29
C ILE A 154 23.64 18.74 -27.54
N LEU A 155 23.15 19.28 -28.66
CA LEU A 155 21.74 19.17 -29.06
C LEU A 155 21.34 17.70 -29.33
N GLN A 156 22.23 16.93 -29.95
CA GLN A 156 22.00 15.51 -30.23
C GLN A 156 22.13 14.68 -28.95
N ALA A 157 23.10 14.99 -28.10
CA ALA A 157 23.30 14.34 -26.81
C ALA A 157 22.08 14.52 -25.87
N ILE A 158 21.48 15.71 -25.83
CA ILE A 158 20.25 15.98 -25.07
C ILE A 158 19.08 15.15 -25.60
N ARG A 159 18.91 15.09 -26.93
CA ARG A 159 17.80 14.37 -27.56
C ARG A 159 17.86 12.86 -27.28
N ILE A 160 19.06 12.27 -27.33
CA ILE A 160 19.26 10.84 -27.06
C ILE A 160 19.21 10.55 -25.55
N SER A 161 19.79 11.41 -24.70
CA SER A 161 19.77 11.21 -23.25
C SER A 161 18.35 11.29 -22.66
N ARG A 162 17.43 12.00 -23.32
CA ARG A 162 16.00 12.06 -22.98
C ARG A 162 15.28 10.72 -23.15
N GLU A 163 15.69 9.87 -24.09
CA GLU A 163 15.12 8.54 -24.31
C GLU A 163 15.57 7.53 -23.24
N VAL A 164 16.72 7.78 -22.61
CA VAL A 164 17.27 6.92 -21.54
C VAL A 164 16.59 7.15 -20.19
N ILE A 165 15.85 8.26 -20.05
CA ILE A 165 15.03 8.56 -18.87
C ILE A 165 13.79 7.66 -18.92
N GLY A 166 13.85 6.54 -18.20
CA GLY A 166 12.78 5.52 -18.17
C GLY A 166 11.43 5.96 -17.59
N ASN A 167 11.24 7.25 -17.30
CA ASN A 167 9.97 7.84 -16.86
C ASN A 167 9.52 8.88 -17.88
N GLU A 168 8.35 8.64 -18.47
CA GLU A 168 7.82 9.42 -19.59
C GLU A 168 7.46 10.86 -19.18
N VAL A 169 7.06 11.08 -17.92
CA VAL A 169 6.73 12.40 -17.37
C VAL A 169 7.99 13.25 -17.19
N LEU A 170 9.08 12.65 -16.69
CA LEU A 170 10.38 13.33 -16.57
C LEU A 170 11.00 13.62 -17.93
N SER A 171 10.84 12.71 -18.90
CA SER A 171 11.26 12.93 -20.28
C SER A 171 10.50 14.09 -20.93
N LYS A 172 9.17 14.18 -20.75
CA LYS A 172 8.33 15.27 -21.30
C LYS A 172 8.71 16.67 -20.80
N GLY A 173 9.21 16.79 -19.56
CA GLY A 173 9.64 18.07 -18.98
C GLY A 173 10.98 18.62 -19.50
N LEU A 174 11.75 17.83 -20.26
CA LEU A 174 13.02 18.24 -20.88
C LEU A 174 12.83 18.70 -22.34
N GLY A 175 11.70 19.32 -22.65
CA GLY A 175 11.36 19.90 -23.96
C GLY A 175 10.86 21.32 -23.81
#